data_AF-A0A4U5M817-F1
#
_entry.id   AF-A0A4U5M817-F1
#
_cell.length_a   1.000
_cell.length_b   1.000
_cell.length_c   1.000
_cell.angle_alpha   90.00
_cell.angle_beta   90.00
_cell.angle_gamma   90.00
#
_symmetry.space_group_name_H-M   'P 1'
#
loop_
_entity.id
_entity.type
_entity.pdbx_description
1 polymer ?
#
loop_
_entity_poly.entity_id
_entity_poly.type
_entity_poly.pdbx_seq_one_letter_code
_entity_poly.pdbx_strand_id
1 'polypeptide(L)'
;MKEESAPTKVLDKSDKKAQYKALRAQKLADKKKAAQEQRKAEKAVESAHDQTDDDDLIERALGNGNDAKDSREKALERLQSRITAMRKDRMGKKTAQEYEEQKRIKRSMRKMKRKEKKAENKEQAKELKRPTPDSSKDGQPKAKKMKQENGGKCKAAQPVATTEDGNLVFSKFDFIVKEDKKAESKKDKRDKFQGKDYKRLLQKAEKRKERIDEIREKNPDKAEKIETDIRWNNAISRAEGVKVKDDIALLKKSVKRKEKVKERKKQKWDQRGQHVKADEEKKQAKREANLQKRKDTVKKAKVDKLRKKGRIA
;
A
#
# COMPACT_ATOMS: atom_id res chain seq x y z
N MET A 1 3.83 40.33 48.83
CA MET A 1 3.66 40.36 47.37
C MET A 1 2.97 39.08 46.96
N LYS A 2 1.69 39.15 46.57
CA LYS A 2 0.92 37.99 46.09
C LYS A 2 0.94 38.06 44.56
N GLU A 3 1.60 37.10 43.92
CA GLU A 3 1.54 36.95 42.46
C GLU A 3 0.17 36.39 42.07
N GLU A 4 -0.61 37.17 41.33
CA GLU A 4 -1.86 36.73 40.72
C GLU A 4 -1.55 35.82 39.52
N SER A 5 -1.88 34.54 39.67
CA SER A 5 -1.80 33.53 38.62
C SER A 5 -2.94 33.74 37.60
N ALA A 6 -2.58 33.97 36.34
CA ALA A 6 -3.54 34.14 35.25
C ALA A 6 -4.37 32.86 35.02
N PRO A 7 -5.70 32.98 34.79
CA PRO A 7 -6.57 31.82 34.65
C PRO A 7 -6.30 31.07 33.34
N THR A 8 -5.85 29.82 33.43
CA THR A 8 -5.72 28.92 32.28
C THR A 8 -7.10 28.56 31.74
N LYS A 9 -7.53 29.22 30.65
CA LYS A 9 -8.76 28.88 29.92
C LYS A 9 -8.68 27.43 29.43
N VAL A 10 -9.49 26.55 30.02
CA VAL A 10 -9.70 25.18 29.56
C VAL A 10 -10.51 25.23 28.26
N LEU A 11 -9.81 25.16 27.12
CA LEU A 11 -10.44 25.19 25.79
C LEU A 11 -11.34 23.96 25.57
N ASP A 12 -12.56 24.21 25.12
CA ASP A 12 -13.56 23.19 24.78
C ASP A 12 -13.07 22.31 23.60
N LYS A 13 -13.61 21.10 23.49
CA LYS A 13 -13.26 20.11 22.45
C LYS A 13 -13.49 20.65 21.04
N SER A 14 -14.46 21.54 20.87
CA SER A 14 -14.79 22.25 19.63
C SER A 14 -13.65 23.18 19.19
N ASP A 15 -13.12 23.99 20.11
CA ASP A 15 -12.01 24.92 19.88
C ASP A 15 -10.70 24.22 19.56
N LYS A 16 -10.39 23.13 20.27
CA LYS A 16 -9.20 22.29 19.97
C LYS A 16 -9.26 21.70 18.56
N LYS A 17 -10.45 21.33 18.09
CA LYS A 17 -10.68 20.82 16.73
C LYS A 17 -10.53 21.91 15.67
N ALA A 18 -11.00 23.13 15.96
CA ALA A 18 -10.80 24.29 15.11
C ALA A 18 -9.32 24.66 14.98
N GLN A 19 -8.59 24.72 16.10
CA GLN A 19 -7.14 24.96 16.13
C GLN A 19 -6.38 23.90 15.33
N TYR A 20 -6.71 22.61 15.48
CA TYR A 20 -6.07 21.54 14.72
C TYR A 20 -6.34 21.64 13.21
N LYS A 21 -7.54 22.07 12.80
CA LYS A 21 -7.89 22.32 11.41
C LYS A 21 -7.11 23.50 10.83
N ALA A 22 -6.94 24.58 11.60
CA ALA A 22 -6.14 25.74 11.21
C ALA A 22 -4.65 25.40 11.06
N LEU A 23 -4.06 24.69 12.04
CA LEU A 23 -2.68 24.20 11.99
C LEU A 23 -2.43 23.28 10.78
N ARG A 24 -3.39 22.44 10.42
CA ARG A 24 -3.30 21.58 9.23
C ARG A 24 -3.38 22.38 7.94
N ALA A 25 -4.20 23.42 7.89
CA ALA A 25 -4.30 24.31 6.74
C ALA A 25 -3.00 25.10 6.53
N GLN A 26 -2.40 25.63 7.60
CA GLN A 26 -1.10 26.30 7.55
C GLN A 26 0.00 25.37 7.03
N LYS A 27 0.13 24.15 7.57
CA LYS A 27 1.11 23.16 7.08
C LYS A 27 0.92 22.79 5.61
N LEU A 28 -0.32 22.80 5.10
CA LEU A 28 -0.59 22.57 3.68
C LEU A 28 -0.20 23.78 2.82
N ALA A 29 -0.39 24.99 3.31
CA ALA A 29 0.03 26.21 2.65
C ALA A 29 1.57 26.30 2.57
N ASP A 30 2.27 26.01 3.67
CA ASP A 30 3.74 26.01 3.71
C ASP A 30 4.33 24.97 2.76
N LYS A 31 3.72 23.79 2.70
CA LYS A 31 4.12 22.75 1.73
C LYS A 31 3.91 23.19 0.27
N LYS A 32 2.85 23.95 -0.01
CA LYS A 32 2.62 24.51 -1.35
C LYS A 32 3.64 25.61 -1.69
N LYS A 33 3.97 26.49 -0.75
CA LYS A 33 5.01 27.52 -0.90
C LYS A 33 6.38 26.89 -1.17
N ALA A 34 6.78 25.90 -0.36
CA ALA A 34 8.04 25.17 -0.56
C ALA A 34 8.10 24.47 -1.94
N ALA A 35 7.00 23.88 -2.41
CA ALA A 35 6.94 23.27 -3.74
C ALA A 35 7.04 24.31 -4.87
N GLN A 36 6.51 25.51 -4.66
CA GLN A 36 6.62 26.61 -5.62
C GLN A 36 8.02 27.20 -5.66
N GLU A 37 8.70 27.32 -4.52
CA GLU A 37 10.10 27.71 -4.43
C GLU A 37 11.02 26.69 -5.10
N GLN A 38 10.79 25.39 -4.89
CA GLN A 38 11.52 24.34 -5.60
C GLN A 38 11.35 24.44 -7.12
N ARG A 39 10.12 24.66 -7.60
CA ARG A 39 9.87 24.87 -9.05
C ARG A 39 10.52 26.14 -9.59
N LYS A 40 10.57 27.22 -8.80
CA LYS A 40 11.27 28.45 -9.18
C LYS A 40 12.78 28.21 -9.24
N ALA A 41 13.34 27.47 -8.30
CA ALA A 41 14.76 27.09 -8.31
C ALA A 41 15.09 26.17 -9.49
N GLU A 42 14.28 25.16 -9.78
CA GLU A 42 14.43 24.30 -10.96
C GLU A 42 14.39 25.09 -12.26
N LYS A 43 13.45 26.03 -12.39
CA LYS A 43 13.33 26.89 -13.58
C LYS A 43 14.50 27.87 -13.73
N ALA A 44 15.06 28.36 -12.62
CA ALA A 44 16.25 29.21 -12.63
C ALA A 44 17.53 28.44 -13.03
N VAL A 45 17.65 27.18 -12.60
CA VAL A 45 18.74 26.28 -13.03
C VAL A 45 18.61 25.93 -14.51
N GLU A 46 17.38 25.71 -15.00
CA GLU A 46 17.12 25.45 -16.41
C GLU A 46 17.43 26.67 -17.28
N SER A 47 17.07 27.90 -16.85
CA SER A 47 17.40 29.12 -17.62
C SER A 47 18.89 29.46 -17.61
N ALA A 48 19.60 29.18 -16.51
CA ALA A 48 21.05 29.35 -16.44
C ALA A 48 21.79 28.35 -17.34
N HIS A 49 21.22 27.17 -17.58
CA HIS A 49 21.80 26.18 -18.49
C HIS A 49 21.60 26.55 -19.97
N ASP A 50 20.47 27.17 -20.33
CA ASP A 50 20.14 27.56 -21.72
C ASP A 50 20.96 28.79 -22.17
N GLN A 51 21.31 29.69 -21.25
CA GLN A 51 22.13 30.88 -21.54
C GLN A 51 23.60 30.54 -21.88
N THR A 52 24.16 29.47 -21.29
CA THR A 52 25.58 29.11 -21.52
C THR A 52 25.83 28.45 -22.87
N ASP A 53 24.80 27.84 -23.46
CA ASP A 53 24.93 27.13 -24.76
C ASP A 53 24.86 28.12 -25.95
N ASP A 54 24.22 29.29 -25.77
CA ASP A 54 24.14 30.35 -26.78
C ASP A 54 25.42 31.23 -26.82
N ASP A 55 26.06 31.51 -25.67
CA ASP A 55 27.31 32.28 -25.59
C ASP A 55 28.51 31.53 -26.24
N ASP A 56 28.58 30.20 -26.09
CA ASP A 56 29.60 29.33 -26.72
C ASP A 56 29.50 29.30 -28.25
N LEU A 57 28.29 29.50 -28.80
CA LEU A 57 28.08 29.55 -30.25
C LEU A 57 28.57 30.88 -30.86
N ILE A 58 28.51 31.96 -30.08
CA ILE A 58 28.93 33.30 -30.47
C ILE A 58 30.46 33.43 -30.38
N GLU A 59 31.09 32.88 -29.36
CA GLU A 59 32.55 32.93 -29.16
C GLU A 59 33.31 32.13 -30.24
N ARG A 60 32.76 30.98 -30.68
CA ARG A 60 33.32 30.16 -31.75
C ARG A 60 33.25 30.79 -33.14
N ALA A 61 32.33 31.74 -33.34
CA ALA A 61 32.16 32.43 -34.61
C ALA A 61 33.13 33.60 -34.81
N LEU A 62 33.83 34.05 -33.75
CA LEU A 62 34.62 35.29 -33.73
C LEU A 62 36.11 35.14 -33.34
N GLY A 63 36.59 33.93 -33.02
CA GLY A 63 37.94 33.73 -32.43
C GLY A 63 39.10 33.54 -33.43
N ASN A 64 40.12 34.40 -33.33
CA ASN A 64 41.41 34.34 -34.01
C ASN A 64 42.20 33.05 -33.68
N GLY A 65 42.90 32.50 -34.68
CA GLY A 65 43.51 31.15 -34.69
C GLY A 65 44.71 30.88 -33.78
N ASN A 66 45.11 31.79 -32.88
CA ASN A 66 46.26 31.56 -31.98
C ASN A 66 45.87 31.11 -30.56
N ASP A 67 44.62 31.26 -30.15
CA ASP A 67 44.12 30.86 -28.82
C ASP A 67 43.49 29.45 -28.81
N ALA A 68 43.62 28.70 -29.91
CA ALA A 68 42.94 27.41 -30.12
C ALA A 68 43.40 26.29 -29.15
N LYS A 69 44.63 26.38 -28.64
CA LYS A 69 45.17 25.41 -27.65
C LYS A 69 44.73 25.75 -26.23
N ASP A 70 44.84 27.01 -25.83
CA ASP A 70 44.42 27.48 -24.51
C ASP A 70 42.90 27.39 -24.35
N SER A 71 42.14 27.63 -25.42
CA SER A 71 40.68 27.38 -25.45
C SER A 71 40.35 25.90 -25.40
N ARG A 72 41.17 25.01 -25.99
CA ARG A 72 41.01 23.55 -25.89
C ARG A 72 41.32 23.04 -24.48
N GLU A 73 42.37 23.54 -23.83
CA GLU A 73 42.71 23.18 -22.46
C GLU A 73 41.62 23.63 -21.48
N LYS A 74 41.14 24.87 -21.60
CA LYS A 74 39.99 25.38 -20.83
C LYS A 74 38.71 24.58 -21.11
N ALA A 75 38.47 24.16 -22.35
CA ALA A 75 37.34 23.29 -22.69
C ALA A 75 37.45 21.90 -22.07
N LEU A 76 38.67 21.31 -22.01
CA LEU A 76 38.92 20.04 -21.35
C LEU A 76 38.76 20.15 -19.84
N GLU A 77 39.21 21.23 -19.22
CA GLU A 77 39.03 21.50 -17.79
C GLU A 77 37.56 21.71 -17.43
N ARG A 78 36.80 22.43 -18.27
CA ARG A 78 35.34 22.57 -18.15
C ARG A 78 34.62 21.23 -18.33
N LEU A 79 35.06 20.39 -19.26
CA LEU A 79 34.51 19.04 -19.44
C LEU A 79 34.79 18.15 -18.22
N GLN A 80 36.02 18.16 -17.69
CA GLN A 80 36.41 17.39 -16.52
C GLN A 80 35.64 17.83 -15.27
N SER A 81 35.56 19.14 -15.02
CA SER A 81 34.75 19.69 -13.92
C SER A 81 33.26 19.32 -14.07
N ARG A 82 32.69 19.36 -15.28
CA ARG A 82 31.31 18.91 -15.52
C ARG A 82 31.11 17.41 -15.33
N ILE A 83 32.06 16.58 -15.75
CA ILE A 83 32.03 15.13 -15.49
C ILE A 83 32.11 14.85 -13.99
N THR A 84 32.95 15.57 -13.24
CA THR A 84 33.04 15.39 -11.78
C THR A 84 31.77 15.86 -11.07
N ALA A 85 31.13 16.95 -11.49
CA ALA A 85 29.84 17.39 -10.99
C ALA A 85 28.75 16.33 -11.24
N MET A 86 28.64 15.82 -12.47
CA MET A 86 27.70 14.75 -12.79
C MET A 86 27.99 13.44 -12.03
N ARG A 87 29.26 13.11 -11.78
CA ARG A 87 29.62 11.96 -10.93
C ARG A 87 29.17 12.18 -9.48
N LYS A 88 29.34 13.39 -8.93
CA LYS A 88 28.87 13.74 -7.59
C LYS A 88 27.34 13.69 -7.47
N ASP A 89 26.62 14.09 -8.51
CA ASP A 89 25.14 14.01 -8.52
C ASP A 89 24.63 12.56 -8.65
N ARG A 90 25.38 11.70 -9.35
CA ARG A 90 25.07 10.25 -9.47
C ARG A 90 25.42 9.47 -8.21
N MET A 91 26.46 9.88 -7.50
CA MET A 91 26.79 9.33 -6.18
C MET A 91 25.75 9.88 -5.20
N GLY A 92 24.83 9.03 -4.75
CA GLY A 92 23.79 9.45 -3.81
C GLY A 92 24.37 10.23 -2.62
N LYS A 93 23.62 11.21 -2.11
CA LYS A 93 24.05 12.19 -1.08
C LYS A 93 24.57 11.60 0.25
N LYS A 94 24.61 10.28 0.38
CA LYS A 94 24.96 9.55 1.60
C LYS A 94 25.75 8.31 1.21
N THR A 95 26.86 8.08 1.91
CA THR A 95 27.60 6.82 1.79
C THR A 95 26.72 5.64 2.20
N ALA A 96 27.06 4.42 1.77
CA ALA A 96 26.31 3.22 2.12
C ALA A 96 26.18 3.06 3.65
N GLN A 97 27.24 3.42 4.39
CA GLN A 97 27.28 3.38 5.86
C GLN A 97 26.29 4.37 6.49
N GLU A 98 26.24 5.62 6.03
CA GLU A 98 25.27 6.62 6.50
C GLU A 98 23.81 6.20 6.26
N TYR A 99 23.54 5.46 5.18
CA TYR A 99 22.22 4.92 4.90
C TYR A 99 21.82 3.84 5.91
N GLU A 100 22.76 2.99 6.30
CA GLU A 100 22.56 1.96 7.32
C GLU A 100 22.37 2.56 8.71
N GLU A 101 23.15 3.58 9.06
CA GLU A 101 23.00 4.31 10.32
C GLU A 101 21.64 5.00 10.41
N GLN A 102 21.19 5.67 9.35
CA GLN A 102 19.85 6.27 9.32
C GLN A 102 18.74 5.23 9.41
N LYS A 103 18.93 4.06 8.80
CA LYS A 103 18.00 2.93 8.93
C LYS A 103 17.98 2.39 10.36
N ARG A 104 19.13 2.34 11.05
CA ARG A 104 19.26 1.95 12.46
C ARG A 104 18.60 2.96 13.39
N ILE A 105 18.86 4.25 13.23
CA ILE A 105 18.23 5.34 13.99
C ILE A 105 16.71 5.31 13.79
N LYS A 106 16.24 5.20 12.53
CA LYS A 106 14.81 5.13 12.23
C LYS A 106 14.12 3.89 12.81
N ARG A 107 14.81 2.74 12.83
CA ARG A 107 14.33 1.52 13.51
C ARG A 107 14.27 1.72 15.02
N SER A 108 15.28 2.36 15.63
CA SER A 108 15.31 2.69 17.06
C SER A 108 14.13 3.61 17.43
N MET A 109 13.94 4.71 16.70
CA MET A 109 12.83 5.65 16.91
C MET A 109 11.46 4.98 16.76
N ARG A 110 11.30 4.06 15.81
CA ARG A 110 10.05 3.28 15.66
C ARG A 110 9.82 2.32 16.83
N LYS A 111 10.88 1.70 17.36
CA LYS A 111 10.79 0.83 18.55
C LYS A 111 10.39 1.64 19.77
N MET A 112 10.99 2.82 20.00
CA MET A 112 10.64 3.70 21.11
C MET A 112 9.18 4.16 21.03
N LYS A 113 8.74 4.68 19.89
CA LYS A 113 7.33 5.09 19.69
C LYS A 113 6.32 3.95 19.89
N ARG A 114 6.71 2.71 19.57
CA ARG A 114 5.85 1.53 19.79
C ARG A 114 5.79 1.16 21.27
N LYS A 115 6.88 1.34 22.02
CA LYS A 115 6.92 1.14 23.47
C LYS A 115 6.07 2.19 24.18
N GLU A 116 6.21 3.47 23.82
CA GLU A 116 5.40 4.59 24.34
C GLU A 116 3.91 4.32 24.14
N LYS A 117 3.47 4.05 22.90
CA LYS A 117 2.05 3.71 22.64
C LYS A 117 1.55 2.49 23.39
N LYS A 118 2.41 1.50 23.64
CA LYS A 118 2.03 0.31 24.41
C LYS A 118 1.90 0.64 25.90
N ALA A 119 2.74 1.54 26.42
CA ALA A 119 2.65 2.05 27.78
C ALA A 119 1.37 2.90 27.95
N GLU A 120 1.12 3.86 27.06
CA GLU A 120 -0.10 4.69 27.03
C GLU A 120 -1.37 3.82 26.98
N ASN A 121 -1.43 2.84 26.08
CA ASN A 121 -2.58 1.93 26.01
C ASN A 121 -2.73 1.08 27.29
N LYS A 122 -1.63 0.73 27.97
CA LYS A 122 -1.67 -0.04 29.21
C LYS A 122 -2.14 0.84 30.38
N GLU A 123 -1.74 2.11 30.41
CA GLU A 123 -2.20 3.10 31.38
C GLU A 123 -3.69 3.41 31.18
N GLN A 124 -4.12 3.68 29.94
CA GLN A 124 -5.53 3.85 29.62
C GLN A 124 -6.37 2.62 29.99
N ALA A 125 -5.88 1.41 29.70
CA ALA A 125 -6.55 0.18 30.10
C ALA A 125 -6.59 -0.05 31.62
N LYS A 126 -5.66 0.53 32.38
CA LYS A 126 -5.68 0.52 33.85
C LYS A 126 -6.64 1.57 34.41
N GLU A 127 -6.68 2.76 33.81
CA GLU A 127 -7.64 3.83 34.18
C GLU A 127 -9.07 3.40 33.90
N LEU A 128 -9.33 2.75 32.76
CA LEU A 128 -10.63 2.14 32.42
C LEU A 128 -11.01 0.95 33.32
N LYS A 129 -10.04 0.39 34.04
CA LYS A 129 -10.23 -0.73 35.00
C LYS A 129 -10.17 -0.28 36.46
N ARG A 130 -10.18 1.03 36.74
CA ARG A 130 -10.41 1.50 38.10
C ARG A 130 -11.83 1.08 38.52
N PRO A 131 -11.98 0.27 39.57
CA PRO A 131 -13.30 -0.16 40.01
C PRO A 131 -14.04 1.04 40.59
N THR A 132 -15.19 1.36 40.00
CA THR A 132 -16.27 2.06 40.71
C THR A 132 -16.75 1.13 41.84
N PRO A 133 -16.99 1.63 43.06
CA PRO A 133 -17.36 0.80 44.20
C PRO A 133 -18.86 0.52 44.12
N ASP A 134 -19.30 -0.23 43.11
CA ASP A 134 -20.60 -0.89 43.14
C ASP A 134 -20.68 -2.02 42.09
N SER A 135 -20.28 -3.22 42.51
CA SER A 135 -20.94 -4.47 42.13
C SER A 135 -20.24 -5.61 42.85
N SER A 136 -20.84 -5.96 43.99
CA SER A 136 -20.57 -7.19 44.73
C SER A 136 -21.19 -8.40 44.02
N LYS A 137 -20.66 -9.60 44.35
CA LYS A 137 -21.21 -10.96 44.12
C LYS A 137 -21.03 -11.52 42.69
N ASP A 138 -20.53 -12.73 42.41
CA ASP A 138 -20.19 -13.97 43.14
C ASP A 138 -19.06 -14.65 42.31
N GLY A 139 -18.12 -15.48 42.79
CA GLY A 139 -18.15 -16.36 43.94
C GLY A 139 -18.35 -17.83 43.55
N GLN A 140 -17.58 -18.43 42.62
CA GLN A 140 -17.48 -19.91 42.52
C GLN A 140 -16.07 -20.43 42.15
N PRO A 141 -15.57 -21.47 42.86
CA PRO A 141 -14.22 -22.00 42.69
C PRO A 141 -14.13 -23.17 41.69
N LYS A 142 -12.91 -23.32 41.17
CA LYS A 142 -12.47 -24.31 40.16
C LYS A 142 -12.52 -25.75 40.69
N ALA A 143 -13.22 -26.64 39.98
CA ALA A 143 -13.14 -28.08 40.18
C ALA A 143 -11.87 -28.68 39.54
N LYS A 144 -11.21 -29.53 40.33
CA LYS A 144 -9.95 -30.22 40.03
C LYS A 144 -10.16 -31.36 39.03
N LYS A 145 -9.12 -31.57 38.23
CA LYS A 145 -8.92 -32.69 37.30
C LYS A 145 -9.00 -34.03 38.02
N MET A 146 -9.81 -34.96 37.50
CA MET A 146 -9.73 -36.37 37.85
C MET A 146 -9.27 -37.14 36.61
N LYS A 147 -8.15 -37.84 36.79
CA LYS A 147 -7.49 -38.73 35.85
C LYS A 147 -8.16 -40.09 36.02
N GLN A 148 -8.77 -40.64 34.98
CA GLN A 148 -9.13 -42.06 34.93
C GLN A 148 -8.57 -42.65 33.65
N GLU A 149 -7.57 -43.49 33.87
CA GLU A 149 -7.10 -44.52 32.97
C GLU A 149 -8.21 -45.59 32.91
N ASN A 150 -8.63 -45.98 31.70
CA ASN A 150 -9.14 -47.33 31.50
C ASN A 150 -8.99 -47.74 30.03
N GLY A 151 -8.16 -48.76 29.84
CA GLY A 151 -7.94 -49.43 28.57
C GLY A 151 -9.19 -50.17 28.11
N GLY A 152 -9.62 -49.89 26.90
CA GLY A 152 -10.57 -50.69 26.13
C GLY A 152 -9.87 -51.26 24.91
N LYS A 153 -9.43 -52.51 25.00
CA LYS A 153 -8.98 -53.34 23.88
C LYS A 153 -10.18 -53.60 22.97
N CYS A 154 -10.20 -53.00 21.78
CA CYS A 154 -11.05 -53.47 20.68
C CYS A 154 -10.15 -53.85 19.51
N LYS A 155 -10.02 -55.18 19.35
CA LYS A 155 -9.35 -55.83 18.24
C LYS A 155 -10.07 -55.46 16.94
N ALA A 156 -9.40 -54.75 16.05
CA ALA A 156 -9.80 -54.61 14.66
C ALA A 156 -8.66 -55.15 13.80
N ALA A 157 -8.94 -56.23 13.08
CA ALA A 157 -8.01 -56.93 12.22
C ALA A 157 -7.45 -55.97 11.15
N GLN A 158 -6.13 -55.87 11.07
CA GLN A 158 -5.46 -55.14 10.00
C GLN A 158 -5.22 -56.08 8.80
N PRO A 159 -5.29 -55.57 7.56
CA PRO A 159 -4.90 -56.34 6.39
C PRO A 159 -3.37 -56.46 6.39
N VAL A 160 -2.88 -57.67 6.59
CA VAL A 160 -1.48 -58.03 6.37
C VAL A 160 -1.23 -57.99 4.86
N ALA A 161 -0.23 -57.23 4.42
CA ALA A 161 0.25 -57.29 3.04
C ALA A 161 0.96 -58.63 2.82
N THR A 162 0.26 -59.58 2.21
CA THR A 162 0.83 -60.83 1.69
C THR A 162 1.22 -60.63 0.23
N THR A 163 2.37 -61.18 -0.18
CA THR A 163 2.60 -61.52 -1.59
C THR A 163 1.62 -62.61 -2.01
N GLU A 164 1.47 -62.85 -3.32
CA GLU A 164 0.59 -63.90 -3.87
C GLU A 164 0.86 -65.30 -3.28
N ASP A 165 2.04 -65.49 -2.66
CA ASP A 165 2.49 -66.73 -2.01
C ASP A 165 2.43 -66.71 -0.46
N GLY A 166 1.75 -65.75 0.16
CA GLY A 166 1.39 -65.82 1.59
C GLY A 166 2.51 -65.55 2.62
N ASN A 167 3.70 -65.12 2.21
CA ASN A 167 4.82 -64.81 3.12
C ASN A 167 4.82 -63.35 3.58
N LEU A 168 4.99 -63.13 4.89
CA LEU A 168 5.07 -61.81 5.54
C LEU A 168 6.43 -61.13 5.27
N VAL A 169 6.46 -60.04 4.49
CA VAL A 169 7.69 -59.27 4.22
C VAL A 169 7.88 -58.15 5.25
N PHE A 170 8.91 -58.28 6.11
CA PHE A 170 9.29 -57.31 7.14
C PHE A 170 10.33 -56.31 6.61
N SER A 171 10.05 -55.62 5.50
CA SER A 171 10.95 -54.55 5.03
C SER A 171 10.18 -53.39 4.42
N LYS A 172 10.32 -52.23 5.07
CA LYS A 172 9.77 -50.91 4.72
C LYS A 172 8.23 -50.84 4.74
N PHE A 173 7.69 -50.52 5.93
CA PHE A 173 6.34 -49.97 6.07
C PHE A 173 6.23 -48.69 5.21
N ASP A 174 5.72 -48.82 3.99
CA ASP A 174 5.26 -47.66 3.23
C ASP A 174 3.89 -47.28 3.79
N PHE A 175 3.88 -46.24 4.64
CA PHE A 175 2.66 -45.55 5.04
C PHE A 175 2.11 -44.80 3.82
N ILE A 176 1.58 -45.54 2.85
CA ILE A 176 0.71 -44.97 1.85
C ILE A 176 -0.61 -44.66 2.58
N VAL A 177 -0.62 -43.56 3.32
CA VAL A 177 -1.85 -42.85 3.62
C VAL A 177 -2.34 -42.39 2.26
N LYS A 178 -3.08 -43.25 1.56
CA LYS A 178 -4.01 -42.81 0.52
C LYS A 178 -4.99 -41.92 1.29
N GLU A 179 -4.67 -40.63 1.37
CA GLU A 179 -5.68 -39.62 1.56
C GLU A 179 -6.58 -39.74 0.35
N ASP A 180 -7.54 -40.65 0.41
CA ASP A 180 -8.67 -40.65 -0.48
C ASP A 180 -9.24 -39.24 -0.34
N LYS A 181 -8.95 -38.38 -1.32
CA LYS A 181 -9.55 -37.07 -1.46
C LYS A 181 -11.03 -37.33 -1.69
N LYS A 182 -11.76 -37.63 -0.60
CA LYS A 182 -13.20 -37.83 -0.62
C LYS A 182 -13.76 -36.64 -1.36
N ALA A 183 -14.32 -36.91 -2.54
CA ALA A 183 -14.92 -35.87 -3.35
C ALA A 183 -15.94 -35.15 -2.47
N GLU A 184 -15.69 -33.88 -2.19
CA GLU A 184 -16.53 -33.12 -1.26
C GLU A 184 -17.99 -33.24 -1.71
N SER A 185 -18.86 -33.64 -0.77
CA SER A 185 -20.26 -33.80 -1.09
C SER A 185 -20.88 -32.45 -1.51
N LYS A 186 -21.99 -32.49 -2.25
CA LYS A 186 -22.71 -31.26 -2.62
C LYS A 186 -23.10 -30.43 -1.38
N LYS A 187 -23.37 -31.12 -0.25
CA LYS A 187 -23.69 -30.50 1.05
C LYS A 187 -22.46 -29.78 1.63
N ASP A 188 -21.30 -30.42 1.60
CA ASP A 188 -20.06 -29.81 2.09
C ASP A 188 -19.71 -28.56 1.29
N LYS A 189 -19.85 -28.60 -0.05
CA LYS A 189 -19.62 -27.44 -0.92
C LYS A 189 -20.61 -26.29 -0.64
N ARG A 190 -21.83 -26.62 -0.25
CA ARG A 190 -22.86 -25.63 0.09
C ARG A 190 -22.53 -24.91 1.39
N ASP A 191 -22.08 -25.66 2.39
CA ASP A 191 -21.86 -25.14 3.75
C ASP A 191 -20.42 -24.62 3.96
N LYS A 192 -19.53 -24.80 2.97
CA LYS A 192 -18.21 -24.13 2.90
C LYS A 192 -18.33 -22.62 2.63
N PHE A 193 -18.18 -21.84 3.69
CA PHE A 193 -18.03 -20.37 3.66
C PHE A 193 -16.55 -19.95 3.70
N GLN A 194 -15.78 -20.45 2.74
CA GLN A 194 -14.34 -20.17 2.61
C GLN A 194 -14.00 -19.51 1.27
N GLY A 195 -12.79 -18.95 1.18
CA GLY A 195 -12.28 -18.37 -0.06
C GLY A 195 -12.41 -16.84 -0.15
N LYS A 196 -12.17 -16.32 -1.36
CA LYS A 196 -12.06 -14.88 -1.64
C LYS A 196 -13.21 -14.34 -2.51
N ASP A 197 -14.13 -15.19 -2.96
CA ASP A 197 -15.21 -14.80 -3.89
C ASP A 197 -16.42 -14.23 -3.15
N TYR A 198 -16.25 -13.03 -2.59
CA TYR A 198 -17.25 -12.40 -1.71
C TYR A 198 -18.65 -12.26 -2.34
N LYS A 199 -18.78 -12.18 -3.66
CA LYS A 199 -20.10 -12.18 -4.34
C LYS A 199 -20.81 -13.54 -4.23
N ARG A 200 -20.09 -14.63 -4.50
CA ARG A 200 -20.61 -16.00 -4.35
C ARG A 200 -20.90 -16.32 -2.88
N LEU A 201 -20.01 -15.93 -1.97
CA LEU A 201 -20.22 -16.09 -0.52
C LEU A 201 -21.45 -15.31 -0.05
N LEU A 202 -21.68 -14.09 -0.56
CA LEU A 202 -22.87 -13.31 -0.23
C LEU A 202 -24.15 -14.01 -0.69
N GLN A 203 -24.21 -14.46 -1.93
CA GLN A 203 -25.36 -15.21 -2.46
C GLN A 203 -25.61 -16.51 -1.68
N LYS A 204 -24.55 -17.22 -1.27
CA LYS A 204 -24.69 -18.40 -0.41
C LYS A 204 -25.28 -18.05 0.96
N ALA A 205 -24.85 -16.95 1.56
CA ALA A 205 -25.33 -16.51 2.87
C ALA A 205 -26.80 -16.08 2.80
N GLU A 206 -27.18 -15.34 1.75
CA GLU A 206 -28.57 -14.92 1.48
C GLU A 206 -29.48 -16.13 1.26
N LYS A 207 -29.11 -17.05 0.35
CA LYS A 207 -29.85 -18.30 0.12
C LYS A 207 -29.95 -19.21 1.35
N ARG A 208 -28.98 -19.13 2.27
CA ARG A 208 -29.02 -19.90 3.52
C ARG A 208 -30.03 -19.30 4.48
N LYS A 209 -30.05 -17.97 4.58
CA LYS A 209 -31.00 -17.24 5.40
C LYS A 209 -32.43 -17.46 4.90
N GLU A 210 -32.66 -17.28 3.60
CA GLU A 210 -33.96 -17.55 2.94
C GLU A 210 -34.48 -18.96 3.26
N ARG A 211 -33.63 -19.99 3.15
CA ARG A 211 -34.00 -21.37 3.50
C ARG A 211 -34.37 -21.56 4.98
N ILE A 212 -33.71 -20.86 5.88
CA ILE A 212 -34.03 -20.93 7.32
C ILE A 212 -35.35 -20.18 7.58
N ASP A 213 -35.55 -19.03 6.95
CA ASP A 213 -36.77 -18.23 7.04
C ASP A 213 -37.98 -19.02 6.50
N GLU A 214 -37.86 -19.69 5.34
CA GLU A 214 -38.90 -20.59 4.79
C GLU A 214 -39.25 -21.77 5.72
N ILE A 215 -38.25 -22.33 6.40
CA ILE A 215 -38.48 -23.41 7.38
C ILE A 215 -39.13 -22.85 8.64
N ARG A 216 -38.76 -21.63 9.06
CA ARG A 216 -39.31 -20.96 10.23
C ARG A 216 -40.79 -20.65 10.06
N GLU A 217 -41.22 -20.27 8.87
CA GLU A 217 -42.64 -20.08 8.53
C GLU A 217 -43.45 -21.38 8.66
N LYS A 218 -42.87 -22.52 8.28
CA LYS A 218 -43.54 -23.83 8.35
C LYS A 218 -43.47 -24.48 9.73
N ASN A 219 -42.33 -24.39 10.39
CA ASN A 219 -42.01 -25.07 11.66
C ASN A 219 -40.92 -24.29 12.43
N PRO A 220 -41.28 -23.48 13.44
CA PRO A 220 -40.31 -22.68 14.18
C PRO A 220 -39.27 -23.53 14.93
N ASP A 221 -39.69 -24.60 15.60
CA ASP A 221 -38.80 -25.46 16.41
C ASP A 221 -37.70 -26.14 15.57
N LYS A 222 -38.04 -26.53 14.33
CA LYS A 222 -37.08 -27.13 13.41
C LYS A 222 -36.06 -26.10 12.92
N ALA A 223 -36.50 -24.86 12.68
CA ALA A 223 -35.61 -23.78 12.29
C ALA A 223 -34.60 -23.46 13.40
N GLU A 224 -35.05 -23.38 14.66
CA GLU A 224 -34.17 -23.13 15.80
C GLU A 224 -33.12 -24.23 15.98
N LYS A 225 -33.51 -25.51 15.89
CA LYS A 225 -32.57 -26.64 15.92
C LYS A 225 -31.51 -26.51 14.82
N ILE A 226 -31.93 -26.25 13.59
CA ILE A 226 -31.01 -26.05 12.46
C ILE A 226 -30.06 -24.87 12.72
N GLU A 227 -30.56 -23.74 13.23
CA GLU A 227 -29.71 -22.60 13.58
C GLU A 227 -28.70 -22.96 14.67
N THR A 228 -29.09 -23.69 15.71
CA THR A 228 -28.19 -24.12 16.78
C THR A 228 -27.11 -25.07 16.27
N ASP A 229 -27.46 -26.05 15.44
CA ASP A 229 -26.51 -26.98 14.81
C ASP A 229 -25.50 -26.22 13.94
N ILE A 230 -25.97 -25.22 13.20
CA ILE A 230 -25.12 -24.36 12.37
C ILE A 230 -24.15 -23.56 13.24
N ARG A 231 -24.63 -22.97 14.34
CA ARG A 231 -23.79 -22.20 15.27
C ARG A 231 -22.71 -23.08 15.89
N TRP A 232 -23.07 -24.30 16.31
CA TRP A 232 -22.14 -25.28 16.86
C TRP A 232 -21.11 -25.75 15.84
N ASN A 233 -21.53 -26.17 14.65
CA ASN A 233 -20.62 -26.57 13.58
C ASN A 233 -19.65 -25.45 13.20
N ASN A 234 -20.14 -24.21 13.10
CA ASN A 234 -19.31 -23.05 12.86
C ASN A 234 -18.31 -22.78 14.00
N ALA A 235 -18.70 -22.99 15.25
CA ALA A 235 -17.80 -22.86 16.40
C ALA A 235 -16.69 -23.91 16.39
N ILE A 236 -17.05 -25.17 16.09
CA ILE A 236 -16.11 -26.28 15.94
C ILE A 236 -15.13 -25.99 14.79
N SER A 237 -15.61 -25.64 13.59
CA SER A 237 -14.73 -25.30 12.47
C SER A 237 -13.82 -24.10 12.78
N ARG A 238 -14.30 -23.09 13.51
CA ARG A 238 -13.45 -21.97 13.95
C ARG A 238 -12.37 -22.43 14.94
N ALA A 239 -12.69 -23.38 15.83
CA ALA A 239 -11.74 -23.98 16.76
C ALA A 239 -10.69 -24.85 16.03
N GLU A 240 -11.08 -25.56 14.97
CA GLU A 240 -10.18 -26.27 14.05
C GLU A 240 -9.24 -25.32 13.28
N GLY A 241 -9.50 -24.01 13.30
CA GLY A 241 -8.71 -22.98 12.62
C GLY A 241 -9.23 -22.58 11.24
N VAL A 242 -10.39 -23.11 10.84
CA VAL A 242 -11.06 -22.76 9.58
C VAL A 242 -11.69 -21.37 9.68
N LYS A 243 -11.34 -20.49 8.74
CA LYS A 243 -11.89 -19.12 8.65
C LYS A 243 -13.26 -19.13 7.97
N VAL A 244 -14.31 -19.34 8.76
CA VAL A 244 -15.72 -19.25 8.32
C VAL A 244 -16.11 -17.79 8.06
N LYS A 245 -16.58 -17.47 6.85
CA LYS A 245 -16.98 -16.12 6.40
C LYS A 245 -18.46 -16.07 5.99
N ASP A 246 -19.34 -16.20 6.96
CA ASP A 246 -20.80 -16.28 6.81
C ASP A 246 -21.55 -14.94 7.02
N ASP A 247 -20.91 -13.94 7.62
CA ASP A 247 -21.54 -12.65 7.93
C ASP A 247 -21.91 -11.81 6.69
N ILE A 248 -23.21 -11.66 6.43
CA ILE A 248 -23.77 -10.90 5.29
C ILE A 248 -23.27 -9.45 5.26
N ALA A 249 -23.29 -8.75 6.39
CA ALA A 249 -22.87 -7.34 6.45
C ALA A 249 -21.38 -7.15 6.12
N LEU A 250 -20.52 -8.06 6.57
CA LEU A 250 -19.09 -8.02 6.28
C LEU A 250 -18.80 -8.44 4.83
N LEU A 251 -19.55 -9.39 4.29
CA LEU A 251 -19.47 -9.79 2.89
C LEU A 251 -19.86 -8.63 1.96
N LYS A 252 -20.97 -7.93 2.23
CA LYS A 252 -21.38 -6.71 1.49
C LYS A 252 -20.29 -5.64 1.53
N LYS A 253 -19.70 -5.36 2.71
CA LYS A 253 -18.57 -4.42 2.85
C LYS A 253 -17.35 -4.88 2.04
N SER A 254 -17.06 -6.17 2.02
CA SER A 254 -15.92 -6.74 1.31
C SER A 254 -16.09 -6.69 -0.22
N VAL A 255 -17.31 -6.91 -0.72
CA VAL A 255 -17.66 -6.69 -2.14
C VAL A 255 -17.42 -5.23 -2.52
N LYS A 256 -17.98 -4.27 -1.76
CA LYS A 256 -17.79 -2.83 -2.01
C LYS A 256 -16.32 -2.42 -1.99
N ARG A 257 -15.51 -2.95 -1.07
CA ARG A 257 -14.06 -2.72 -1.03
C ARG A 257 -13.36 -3.23 -2.30
N LYS A 258 -13.71 -4.43 -2.76
CA LYS A 258 -13.16 -4.98 -4.01
C LYS A 258 -13.51 -4.11 -5.21
N GLU A 259 -14.75 -3.62 -5.29
CA GLU A 259 -15.21 -2.75 -6.37
C GLU A 259 -14.46 -1.41 -6.37
N LYS A 260 -14.32 -0.76 -5.21
CA LYS A 260 -13.50 0.46 -5.07
C LYS A 260 -12.04 0.25 -5.48
N VAL A 261 -11.47 -0.91 -5.17
CA VAL A 261 -10.10 -1.24 -5.60
C VAL A 261 -10.02 -1.38 -7.12
N LYS A 262 -11.02 -2.03 -7.76
CA LYS A 262 -11.10 -2.14 -9.22
C LYS A 262 -11.24 -0.76 -9.87
N GLU A 263 -12.12 0.09 -9.34
CA GLU A 263 -12.32 1.45 -9.82
C GLU A 263 -11.03 2.29 -9.75
N ARG A 264 -10.33 2.26 -8.61
CA ARG A 264 -9.02 2.93 -8.46
C ARG A 264 -7.99 2.41 -9.45
N LYS A 265 -7.99 1.10 -9.75
CA LYS A 265 -7.09 0.52 -10.76
C LYS A 265 -7.45 1.01 -12.15
N LYS A 266 -8.75 1.04 -12.49
CA LYS A 266 -9.26 1.58 -13.75
C LYS A 266 -8.83 3.05 -13.93
N GLN A 267 -9.14 3.90 -12.96
CA GLN A 267 -8.75 5.32 -12.98
C GLN A 267 -7.24 5.52 -13.18
N LYS A 268 -6.40 4.71 -12.51
CA LYS A 268 -4.95 4.79 -12.69
C LYS A 268 -4.50 4.38 -14.09
N TRP A 269 -5.17 3.41 -14.71
CA TRP A 269 -4.87 3.00 -16.07
C TRP A 269 -5.34 4.04 -17.08
N ASP A 270 -6.54 4.61 -16.87
CA ASP A 270 -7.06 5.69 -17.69
C ASP A 270 -6.13 6.92 -17.63
N GLN A 271 -5.68 7.30 -16.43
CA GLN A 271 -4.68 8.38 -16.25
C GLN A 271 -3.35 8.10 -16.94
N ARG A 272 -2.88 6.85 -16.93
CA ARG A 272 -1.67 6.46 -17.67
C ARG A 272 -1.88 6.60 -19.18
N GLY A 273 -3.02 6.15 -19.69
CA GLY A 273 -3.35 6.31 -21.11
C GLY A 273 -3.42 7.78 -21.53
N GLN A 274 -4.04 8.63 -20.71
CA GLN A 274 -4.08 10.08 -20.94
C GLN A 274 -2.69 10.70 -20.90
N HIS A 275 -1.84 10.30 -19.95
CA HIS A 275 -0.48 10.80 -19.85
C HIS A 275 0.36 10.44 -21.07
N VAL A 276 0.25 9.20 -21.56
CA VAL A 276 0.96 8.76 -22.78
C VAL A 276 0.52 9.60 -23.98
N LYS A 277 -0.80 9.75 -24.19
CA LYS A 277 -1.32 10.59 -25.28
C LYS A 277 -0.86 12.04 -25.19
N ALA A 278 -0.92 12.63 -23.99
CA ALA A 278 -0.45 14.00 -23.78
C ALA A 278 1.05 14.15 -24.05
N ASP A 279 1.86 13.14 -23.76
CA ASP A 279 3.30 13.16 -24.06
C ASP A 279 3.59 12.99 -25.56
N GLU A 280 2.81 12.16 -26.25
CA GLU A 280 2.85 12.04 -27.71
C GLU A 280 2.49 13.37 -28.39
N GLU A 281 1.38 13.98 -27.99
CA GLU A 281 0.92 15.29 -28.48
C GLU A 281 1.95 16.39 -28.21
N LYS A 282 2.53 16.45 -27.00
CA LYS A 282 3.60 17.41 -26.69
C LYS A 282 4.83 17.24 -27.59
N LYS A 283 5.23 16.00 -27.87
CA LYS A 283 6.37 15.72 -28.76
C LYS A 283 6.06 16.13 -30.19
N GLN A 284 4.85 15.84 -30.67
CA GLN A 284 4.39 16.25 -32.00
C GLN A 284 4.33 17.78 -32.12
N ALA A 285 3.71 18.47 -31.16
CA ALA A 285 3.64 19.93 -31.12
C ALA A 285 5.03 20.59 -31.09
N LYS A 286 5.98 20.04 -30.32
CA LYS A 286 7.39 20.50 -30.34
C LYS A 286 8.02 20.34 -31.72
N ARG A 287 7.79 19.20 -32.39
CA ARG A 287 8.30 18.96 -33.73
C ARG A 287 7.71 19.93 -34.75
N GLU A 288 6.41 20.15 -34.71
CA GLU A 288 5.70 21.10 -35.59
C GLU A 288 6.21 22.53 -35.39
N ALA A 289 6.34 22.99 -34.14
CA ALA A 289 6.89 24.30 -33.82
C ALA A 289 8.33 24.46 -34.35
N ASN A 290 9.18 23.43 -34.20
CA ASN A 290 10.55 23.46 -34.72
C ASN A 290 10.58 23.48 -36.26
N LEU A 291 9.69 22.74 -36.93
CA LEU A 291 9.58 22.76 -38.39
C LEU A 291 9.06 24.11 -38.90
N GLN A 292 8.09 24.72 -38.22
CA GLN A 292 7.61 26.08 -38.53
C GLN A 292 8.72 27.10 -38.38
N LYS A 293 9.45 27.09 -37.24
CA LYS A 293 10.63 27.95 -37.04
C LYS A 293 11.64 27.82 -38.17
N ARG A 294 11.97 26.59 -38.62
CA ARG A 294 12.88 26.37 -39.77
C ARG A 294 12.33 26.94 -41.08
N LYS A 295 11.03 26.79 -41.34
CA LYS A 295 10.39 27.38 -42.53
C LYS A 295 10.44 28.90 -42.48
N ASP A 296 10.20 29.49 -41.32
CA ASP A 296 10.16 30.93 -41.14
C ASP A 296 11.57 31.54 -41.19
N THR A 297 12.61 30.89 -40.65
CA THR A 297 13.99 31.35 -40.81
C THR A 297 14.43 31.33 -42.28
N VAL A 298 14.07 30.29 -43.04
CA VAL A 298 14.35 30.25 -44.49
C VAL A 298 13.60 31.36 -45.23
N LYS A 299 12.34 31.63 -44.90
CA LYS A 299 11.57 32.75 -45.48
C LYS A 299 12.21 34.09 -45.13
N LYS A 300 12.55 34.33 -43.86
CA LYS A 300 13.22 35.55 -43.40
C LYS A 300 14.55 35.76 -44.13
N ALA A 301 15.40 34.73 -44.20
CA ALA A 301 16.67 34.80 -44.93
C ALA A 301 16.51 35.12 -46.43
N LYS A 302 15.45 34.63 -47.07
CA LYS A 302 15.10 35.01 -48.45
C LYS A 302 14.69 36.48 -48.55
N VAL A 303 13.84 36.96 -47.66
CA VAL A 303 13.41 38.36 -47.59
C VAL A 303 14.60 39.28 -47.33
N ASP A 304 15.45 38.97 -46.35
CA ASP A 304 16.64 39.75 -46.02
C ASP A 304 17.62 39.82 -47.20
N LYS A 305 17.78 38.73 -47.96
CA LYS A 305 18.59 38.71 -49.18
C LYS A 305 18.00 39.60 -50.30
N LEU A 306 16.68 39.69 -50.41
CA LEU A 306 16.01 40.57 -51.37
C LEU A 306 16.10 42.05 -50.96
N ARG A 307 15.99 42.35 -49.66
CA ARG A 307 16.21 43.70 -49.11
C ARG A 307 17.64 44.18 -49.32
N LYS A 308 18.65 43.33 -49.04
CA LYS A 308 20.07 43.64 -49.33
C LYS A 308 20.35 43.92 -50.81
N LYS A 309 19.53 43.37 -51.72
CA LYS A 309 19.62 43.61 -53.17
C LYS A 309 18.76 44.78 -53.65
N GLY A 310 18.11 45.52 -52.75
CA GLY A 310 17.24 46.66 -53.09
C GLY A 310 15.95 46.29 -53.83
N ARG A 311 15.57 45.00 -53.89
CA ARG A 311 14.37 44.53 -54.62
C ARG A 311 13.10 44.66 -53.80
N ILE A 312 13.23 44.83 -52.49
CA ILE A 312 12.14 44.98 -51.54
C ILE A 312 12.62 46.02 -50.51
N ALA A 313 11.78 47.01 -50.21
CA ALA A 313 12.04 48.04 -49.19
C ALA A 313 11.95 47.45 -47.76
#